data_AF-A0A2G4R2N8-F1
#
_entry.id   AF-A0A2G4R2N8-F1
#
_cell.length_a   1.000
_cell.length_b   1.000
_cell.length_c   1.000
_cell.angle_alpha   90.00
_cell.angle_beta   90.00
_cell.angle_gamma   90.00
#
_symmetry.space_group_name_H-M   'P 1'
#
loop_
_entity.id
_entity.type
_entity.pdbx_description
1 polymer ?
#
loop_
_entity_poly.entity_id
_entity_poly.type
_entity_poly.pdbx_seq_one_letter_code
_entity_poly.pdbx_strand_id
1 'polypeptide(L)'
;MTNKPLILGGRDDGFGERMRAILNAMYVAKKFDLEFGFVWRDIDGENFLDGKVKSPLKALPYMHELFSDKFISRYFRADLTYSYLTPILNTHHKKSITNLLKLPYERDWGWYMTQGDLDTWFNDVEHLEYRKCIASCFKSIEFSDAVNAIFKKVDLKIKDLGDFVALHIRSGETVYDELYINMWWHCRYKISPYPINIAVALEELKRGNNVVLFSDDFTLLESVKKYLVNSNPNFKSRIFITTELKESGLRDFEDMIFDVYLMSKAERIYCSWTTGFARLACYIGNNKIISLPEYYSVSKTYELMIKFIDIDEINPHQAAFSYFFLYILAKELNLPFDMKLSYLKRSFELHENYNTKIFLLDLLLEYHQFEEVDLMIEQMNLEEKKNCLTLLLNYNLNPTLPFHIFKHYFVGASYKNISRFAFEIFLAFNDEGHGVNAYYPGFRSLILDLFYSVFNGPKCLQIAQKPNIDVYKRHSLAYTLGYAMIENSKSLWGYIRMPYVLSYLKEQHIKETDLLRKEKRYYEFYNEAHTLSVELGKALMRAHKIWYKGGYLRLIFVDIPIIKKEFLKGKK
;
A
#
# COMPACT_ATOMS: atom_id res chain seq x y z
N MET A 1 -32.65 22.88 -22.78
CA MET A 1 -31.84 23.33 -21.62
C MET A 1 -30.62 22.45 -21.61
N THR A 2 -29.42 22.99 -21.78
CA THR A 2 -28.19 22.21 -21.60
C THR A 2 -28.08 21.91 -20.11
N ASN A 3 -28.30 20.65 -19.69
CA ASN A 3 -28.10 20.25 -18.30
C ASN A 3 -26.66 20.60 -17.91
N LYS A 4 -26.50 21.40 -16.86
CA LYS A 4 -25.18 21.69 -16.28
C LYS A 4 -24.57 20.37 -15.82
N PRO A 5 -23.26 20.14 -15.99
CA PRO A 5 -22.64 18.93 -15.47
C PRO A 5 -22.80 18.85 -13.94
N LEU A 6 -23.03 17.64 -13.45
CA LEU A 6 -23.10 17.32 -12.04
C LEU A 6 -21.70 17.07 -11.48
N ILE A 7 -21.41 17.69 -10.34
CA ILE A 7 -20.26 17.35 -9.52
C ILE A 7 -20.73 16.55 -8.32
N LEU A 8 -20.35 15.27 -8.26
CA LEU A 8 -20.84 14.32 -7.29
C LEU A 8 -19.82 14.06 -6.17
N GLY A 9 -20.21 14.35 -4.93
CA GLY A 9 -19.52 13.86 -3.74
C GLY A 9 -19.92 12.41 -3.47
N GLY A 10 -19.05 11.44 -3.81
CA GLY A 10 -19.44 10.03 -3.81
C GLY A 10 -18.40 9.03 -3.32
N ARG A 11 -17.49 9.45 -2.43
CA ARG A 11 -16.54 8.53 -1.78
C ARG A 11 -17.25 7.61 -0.79
N ASP A 12 -16.70 6.42 -0.57
CA ASP A 12 -17.32 5.35 0.23
C ASP A 12 -16.45 4.89 1.41
N ASP A 13 -15.54 5.76 1.83
CA ASP A 13 -14.54 5.52 2.89
C ASP A 13 -15.07 5.88 4.28
N GLY A 14 -14.18 6.11 5.25
CA GLY A 14 -14.54 6.71 6.53
C GLY A 14 -15.04 8.15 6.40
N PHE A 15 -15.72 8.63 7.45
CA PHE A 15 -16.43 9.92 7.49
C PHE A 15 -15.65 11.12 6.96
N GLY A 16 -14.39 11.29 7.40
CA GLY A 16 -13.54 12.42 7.01
C GLY A 16 -13.32 12.53 5.50
N GLU A 17 -13.14 11.39 4.83
CA GLU A 17 -12.88 11.33 3.39
C GLU A 17 -14.16 11.58 2.59
N ARG A 18 -15.31 11.04 3.05
CA ARG A 18 -16.63 11.29 2.44
C ARG A 18 -17.00 12.76 2.48
N MET A 19 -16.90 13.38 3.65
CA MET A 19 -17.26 14.78 3.84
C MET A 19 -16.33 15.71 3.05
N ARG A 20 -15.03 15.43 2.99
CA ARG A 20 -14.11 16.22 2.15
C ARG A 20 -14.47 16.18 0.67
N ALA A 21 -14.85 15.01 0.14
CA ALA A 21 -15.31 14.89 -1.24
C ALA A 21 -16.62 15.66 -1.48
N ILE A 22 -17.56 15.62 -0.54
CA ILE A 22 -18.80 16.41 -0.58
C ILE A 22 -18.49 17.91 -0.59
N LEU A 23 -17.62 18.38 0.32
CA LEU A 23 -17.25 19.80 0.40
C LEU A 23 -16.54 20.29 -0.87
N ASN A 24 -15.65 19.47 -1.43
CA ASN A 24 -15.01 19.76 -2.71
C ASN A 24 -16.05 19.84 -3.85
N ALA A 25 -17.03 18.94 -3.86
CA ALA A 25 -18.08 18.96 -4.87
C ALA A 25 -18.92 20.24 -4.77
N MET A 26 -19.29 20.65 -3.54
CA MET A 26 -19.97 21.92 -3.29
C MET A 26 -19.13 23.13 -3.72
N TYR A 27 -17.81 23.12 -3.45
CA TYR A 27 -16.90 24.18 -3.85
C TYR A 27 -16.87 24.37 -5.37
N VAL A 28 -16.64 23.28 -6.12
CA VAL A 28 -16.56 23.32 -7.58
C VAL A 28 -17.90 23.72 -8.20
N ALA A 29 -19.00 23.15 -7.69
CA ALA A 29 -20.33 23.50 -8.16
C ALA A 29 -20.65 24.98 -7.94
N LYS A 30 -20.32 25.53 -6.77
CA LYS A 30 -20.51 26.95 -6.48
C LYS A 30 -19.62 27.85 -7.32
N LYS A 31 -18.35 27.49 -7.51
CA LYS A 31 -17.36 28.30 -8.24
C LYS A 31 -17.69 28.45 -9.72
N PHE A 32 -18.26 27.42 -10.32
CA PHE A 32 -18.55 27.37 -11.76
C PHE A 32 -20.03 27.34 -12.11
N ASP A 33 -20.91 27.56 -11.12
CA ASP A 33 -22.37 27.51 -11.29
C ASP A 33 -22.84 26.18 -11.93
N LEU A 34 -22.34 25.05 -11.40
CA LEU A 34 -22.66 23.69 -11.84
C LEU A 34 -23.65 23.02 -10.87
N GLU A 35 -24.16 21.85 -11.25
CA GLU A 35 -25.03 21.06 -10.37
C GLU A 35 -24.20 20.35 -9.29
N PHE A 36 -24.68 20.37 -8.05
CA PHE A 36 -24.11 19.61 -6.93
C PHE A 36 -25.03 18.46 -6.55
N GLY A 37 -24.44 17.31 -6.26
CA GLY A 37 -25.13 16.22 -5.61
C GLY A 37 -24.18 15.36 -4.79
N PHE A 38 -24.75 14.45 -4.01
CA PHE A 38 -23.98 13.45 -3.28
C PHE A 38 -24.67 12.10 -3.28
N VAL A 39 -23.87 11.06 -3.02
CA VAL A 39 -24.36 9.72 -2.67
C VAL A 39 -23.84 9.35 -1.29
N TRP A 40 -24.59 8.52 -0.59
CA TRP A 40 -24.24 8.05 0.74
C TRP A 40 -24.67 6.59 0.87
N ARG A 41 -23.74 5.74 1.31
CA ARG A 41 -24.03 4.35 1.66
C ARG A 41 -24.03 4.22 3.17
N ASP A 42 -25.14 3.73 3.72
CA ASP A 42 -25.23 3.35 5.11
C ASP A 42 -24.46 2.03 5.32
N ILE A 43 -23.55 2.02 6.30
CA ILE A 43 -22.67 0.88 6.59
C ILE A 43 -22.69 0.65 8.10
N ASP A 44 -22.80 -0.62 8.48
CA ASP A 44 -22.61 -1.05 9.85
C ASP A 44 -21.22 -1.66 10.01
N GLY A 45 -20.37 -1.00 10.82
CA GLY A 45 -19.09 -1.56 11.25
C GLY A 45 -19.18 -2.25 12.62
N GLU A 46 -18.04 -2.76 13.08
CA GLU A 46 -17.84 -3.27 14.45
C GLU A 46 -16.68 -2.53 15.13
N ASN A 47 -16.76 -2.33 16.44
CA ASN A 47 -15.67 -1.75 17.23
C ASN A 47 -14.71 -2.84 17.74
N PHE A 48 -13.52 -2.44 18.17
CA PHE A 48 -12.50 -3.34 18.73
C PHE A 48 -12.37 -3.15 20.24
N LEU A 49 -11.81 -4.16 20.93
CA LEU A 49 -11.57 -4.16 22.38
C LEU A 49 -12.78 -3.71 23.21
N ASP A 50 -13.94 -4.33 23.00
CA ASP A 50 -15.20 -4.03 23.71
C ASP A 50 -15.61 -2.55 23.64
N GLY A 51 -15.38 -1.90 22.49
CA GLY A 51 -15.74 -0.49 22.27
C GLY A 51 -14.71 0.52 22.80
N LYS A 52 -13.59 0.05 23.38
CA LYS A 52 -12.48 0.94 23.78
C LYS A 52 -11.68 1.47 22.60
N VAL A 53 -11.80 0.81 21.45
CA VAL A 53 -11.18 1.22 20.19
C VAL A 53 -12.28 1.32 19.13
N LYS A 54 -12.49 2.52 18.59
CA LYS A 54 -13.54 2.79 17.61
C LYS A 54 -13.09 2.47 16.20
N SER A 55 -13.97 1.80 15.46
CA SER A 55 -13.81 1.64 14.02
C SER A 55 -14.35 2.88 13.28
N PRO A 56 -13.62 3.39 12.27
CA PRO A 56 -14.12 4.44 11.38
C PRO A 56 -15.45 4.10 10.68
N LEU A 57 -15.77 2.81 10.51
CA LEU A 57 -17.01 2.37 9.90
C LEU A 57 -18.15 2.24 10.91
N LYS A 58 -17.87 1.87 12.16
CA LYS A 58 -18.91 1.76 13.20
C LYS A 58 -19.50 3.12 13.56
N ALA A 59 -18.66 4.15 13.62
CA ALA A 59 -19.07 5.51 13.96
C ALA A 59 -19.65 6.31 12.78
N LEU A 60 -19.76 5.69 11.60
CA LEU A 60 -20.28 6.36 10.42
C LEU A 60 -21.80 6.54 10.56
N PRO A 61 -22.33 7.77 10.48
CA PRO A 61 -23.76 8.01 10.61
C PRO A 61 -24.52 7.47 9.40
N TYR A 62 -25.75 7.03 9.63
CA TYR A 62 -26.69 6.88 8.53
C TYR A 62 -27.02 8.26 7.93
N MET A 63 -27.41 8.28 6.66
CA MET A 63 -27.64 9.53 5.93
C MET A 63 -28.63 10.47 6.65
N HIS A 64 -29.72 9.93 7.19
CA HIS A 64 -30.77 10.68 7.91
C HIS A 64 -30.35 11.10 9.33
N GLU A 65 -29.32 10.46 9.89
CA GLU A 65 -28.74 10.90 11.16
C GLU A 65 -27.82 12.11 10.95
N LEU A 66 -27.19 12.20 9.78
CA LEU A 66 -26.25 13.28 9.44
C LEU A 66 -26.96 14.52 8.87
N PHE A 67 -27.78 14.33 7.84
CA PHE A 67 -28.39 15.41 7.07
C PHE A 67 -29.88 15.55 7.40
N SER A 68 -30.41 16.77 7.25
CA SER A 68 -31.86 17.00 7.30
C SER A 68 -32.55 16.44 6.05
N ASP A 69 -33.84 16.10 6.17
CA ASP A 69 -34.67 15.65 5.05
C ASP A 69 -34.69 16.67 3.89
N LYS A 70 -34.59 17.96 4.21
CA LYS A 70 -34.53 19.04 3.22
C LYS A 70 -33.22 19.02 2.42
N PHE A 71 -32.09 18.74 3.08
CA PHE A 71 -30.81 18.60 2.37
C PHE A 71 -30.81 17.35 1.48
N ILE A 72 -31.30 16.24 2.03
CA ILE A 72 -31.38 14.95 1.33
C ILE A 72 -32.25 15.08 0.08
N SER A 73 -33.49 15.55 0.23
CA SER A 73 -34.43 15.71 -0.90
C SER A 73 -33.91 16.63 -2.01
N ARG A 74 -32.99 17.56 -1.68
CA ARG A 74 -32.44 18.51 -2.64
C ARG A 74 -31.21 18.01 -3.39
N TYR A 75 -30.34 17.26 -2.74
CA TYR A 75 -28.99 16.97 -3.27
C TYR A 75 -28.61 15.48 -3.31
N PHE A 76 -29.37 14.60 -2.66
CA PHE A 76 -29.09 13.17 -2.70
C PHE A 76 -29.46 12.58 -4.08
N ARG A 77 -28.55 11.80 -4.65
CA ARG A 77 -28.70 11.18 -5.97
C ARG A 77 -28.89 9.67 -5.86
N ALA A 78 -30.12 9.26 -5.57
CA ALA A 78 -30.48 7.84 -5.44
C ALA A 78 -30.30 7.03 -6.75
N ASP A 79 -30.22 7.72 -7.90
CA ASP A 79 -29.99 7.14 -9.21
C ASP A 79 -28.52 6.84 -9.51
N LEU A 80 -27.59 7.32 -8.67
CA LEU A 80 -26.16 7.18 -8.86
C LEU A 80 -25.54 6.29 -7.77
N THR A 81 -24.30 5.84 -8.01
CA THR A 81 -23.56 5.00 -7.06
C THR A 81 -22.28 5.70 -6.57
N TYR A 82 -21.73 5.19 -5.48
CA TYR A 82 -20.47 5.65 -4.92
C TYR A 82 -19.28 5.13 -5.73
N SER A 83 -18.13 5.80 -5.59
CA SER A 83 -16.88 5.37 -6.17
C SER A 83 -15.73 5.55 -5.20
N TYR A 84 -15.00 4.47 -4.95
CA TYR A 84 -13.75 4.54 -4.21
C TYR A 84 -12.67 5.26 -5.04
N LEU A 85 -12.67 5.10 -6.36
CA LEU A 85 -11.64 5.68 -7.23
C LEU A 85 -12.20 6.86 -8.03
N THR A 86 -11.38 7.88 -8.24
CA THR A 86 -11.64 9.00 -9.16
C THR A 86 -10.62 9.00 -10.30
N PRO A 87 -10.50 7.89 -11.06
CA PRO A 87 -9.35 7.65 -11.93
C PRO A 87 -9.27 8.68 -13.08
N ILE A 88 -10.40 9.18 -13.59
CA ILE A 88 -10.39 10.20 -14.65
C ILE A 88 -9.93 11.54 -14.08
N LEU A 89 -10.33 11.88 -12.84
CA LEU A 89 -9.85 13.10 -12.17
C LEU A 89 -8.33 13.08 -11.92
N ASN A 90 -7.72 11.91 -11.71
CA ASN A 90 -6.26 11.77 -11.62
C ASN A 90 -5.54 12.23 -12.90
N THR A 91 -6.17 12.11 -14.07
CA THR A 91 -5.60 12.62 -15.32
C THR A 91 -5.57 14.15 -15.39
N HIS A 92 -6.26 14.83 -14.47
CA HIS A 92 -6.28 16.29 -14.34
C HIS A 92 -5.35 16.83 -13.24
N HIS A 93 -4.58 15.96 -12.59
CA HIS A 93 -3.58 16.39 -11.61
C HIS A 93 -2.58 17.38 -12.23
N LYS A 94 -2.31 18.48 -11.51
CA LYS A 94 -1.50 19.64 -11.92
C LYS A 94 -1.96 20.36 -13.19
N LYS A 95 -3.22 20.17 -13.62
CA LYS A 95 -3.84 20.95 -14.69
C LYS A 95 -4.75 22.03 -14.10
N SER A 96 -5.31 22.88 -14.97
CA SER A 96 -6.31 23.87 -14.57
C SER A 96 -7.62 23.20 -14.17
N ILE A 97 -8.25 23.68 -13.09
CA ILE A 97 -9.56 23.23 -12.60
C ILE A 97 -10.68 23.52 -13.61
N THR A 98 -10.50 24.51 -14.49
CA THR A 98 -11.46 24.83 -15.57
C THR A 98 -11.60 23.70 -16.59
N ASN A 99 -10.69 22.71 -16.59
CA ASN A 99 -10.84 21.53 -17.43
C ASN A 99 -12.06 20.68 -17.05
N LEU A 100 -12.58 20.81 -15.82
CA LEU A 100 -13.84 20.17 -15.43
C LEU A 100 -15.06 20.68 -16.23
N LEU A 101 -14.92 21.83 -16.90
CA LEU A 101 -15.96 22.41 -17.76
C LEU A 101 -15.94 21.84 -19.18
N LYS A 102 -14.87 21.14 -19.58
CA LYS A 102 -14.65 20.67 -20.95
C LYS A 102 -15.12 19.23 -21.12
N LEU A 103 -15.70 18.94 -22.28
CA LEU A 103 -16.02 17.58 -22.70
C LEU A 103 -14.75 16.83 -23.20
N PRO A 104 -14.73 15.49 -23.11
CA PRO A 104 -15.72 14.65 -22.43
C PRO A 104 -15.56 14.69 -20.91
N TYR A 105 -16.68 14.54 -20.20
CA TYR A 105 -16.68 14.36 -18.75
C TYR A 105 -16.32 12.92 -18.37
N GLU A 106 -16.06 12.67 -17.08
CA GLU A 106 -15.83 11.31 -16.56
C GLU A 106 -17.04 10.39 -16.79
N ARG A 107 -18.24 10.95 -16.64
CA ARG A 107 -19.54 10.31 -16.91
C ARG A 107 -20.41 11.22 -17.76
N ASP A 108 -21.40 10.62 -18.39
CA ASP A 108 -22.44 11.24 -19.19
C ASP A 108 -23.13 12.41 -18.46
N TRP A 109 -23.24 12.28 -17.13
CA TRP A 109 -23.84 13.27 -16.23
C TRP A 109 -22.83 14.24 -15.60
N GLY A 110 -21.51 13.99 -15.65
CA GLY A 110 -20.50 14.85 -15.02
C GLY A 110 -19.32 14.10 -14.37
N TRP A 111 -18.97 14.48 -13.13
CA TRP A 111 -17.71 14.10 -12.47
C TRP A 111 -17.90 13.56 -11.05
N TYR A 112 -17.11 12.56 -10.67
CA TYR A 112 -16.86 12.27 -9.26
C TYR A 112 -15.82 13.23 -8.70
N MET A 113 -16.05 13.73 -7.49
CA MET A 113 -15.11 14.61 -6.83
C MET A 113 -14.18 13.87 -5.87
N THR A 114 -12.89 14.23 -5.88
CA THR A 114 -11.88 13.72 -4.95
C THR A 114 -12.04 14.33 -3.57
N GLN A 115 -11.59 13.61 -2.55
CA GLN A 115 -11.35 14.18 -1.22
C GLN A 115 -10.14 15.12 -1.18
N GLY A 116 -9.22 15.03 -2.16
CA GLY A 116 -7.90 15.67 -2.14
C GLY A 116 -7.96 17.19 -2.02
N ASP A 117 -6.87 17.79 -1.56
CA ASP A 117 -6.75 19.24 -1.39
C ASP A 117 -6.66 19.91 -2.78
N LEU A 118 -7.74 20.55 -3.25
CA LEU A 118 -7.87 21.00 -4.65
C LEU A 118 -6.85 22.06 -5.06
N ASP A 119 -6.39 22.86 -4.11
CA ASP A 119 -5.31 23.86 -4.21
C ASP A 119 -3.92 23.25 -4.41
N THR A 120 -3.73 21.99 -4.06
CA THR A 120 -2.52 21.22 -4.41
C THR A 120 -2.71 20.36 -5.65
N TRP A 121 -3.96 19.99 -5.93
CA TRP A 121 -4.31 19.11 -7.04
C TRP A 121 -4.35 19.83 -8.38
N PHE A 122 -4.88 21.05 -8.41
CA PHE A 122 -4.97 21.91 -9.58
C PHE A 122 -3.98 23.07 -9.47
N ASN A 123 -3.55 23.61 -10.61
CA ASN A 123 -2.51 24.66 -10.65
C ASN A 123 -3.04 26.09 -10.53
N ASP A 124 -4.36 26.28 -10.53
CA ASP A 124 -5.05 27.58 -10.59
C ASP A 124 -6.17 27.72 -9.54
N VAL A 125 -6.10 26.92 -8.48
CA VAL A 125 -6.97 27.05 -7.29
C VAL A 125 -6.21 27.82 -6.22
N GLU A 126 -6.67 29.04 -5.93
CA GLU A 126 -6.06 29.89 -4.90
C GLU A 126 -6.40 29.35 -3.50
N HIS A 127 -5.35 29.12 -2.69
CA HIS A 127 -5.45 28.46 -1.39
C HIS A 127 -6.44 29.16 -0.45
N LEU A 128 -6.30 30.46 -0.19
CA LEU A 128 -7.10 31.17 0.81
C LEU A 128 -8.58 31.25 0.40
N GLU A 129 -8.88 31.46 -0.87
CA GLU A 129 -10.23 31.43 -1.46
C GLU A 129 -10.86 30.05 -1.29
N TYR A 130 -10.17 29.00 -1.72
CA TYR A 130 -10.61 27.62 -1.59
C TYR A 130 -10.94 27.27 -0.13
N ARG A 131 -10.03 27.56 0.81
CA ARG A 131 -10.22 27.25 2.23
C ARG A 131 -11.42 27.99 2.84
N LYS A 132 -11.58 29.28 2.54
CA LYS A 132 -12.74 30.07 3.00
C LYS A 132 -14.05 29.54 2.41
N CYS A 133 -14.05 29.20 1.14
CA CYS A 133 -15.23 28.70 0.45
C CYS A 133 -15.64 27.32 0.99
N ILE A 134 -14.70 26.42 1.23
CA ILE A 134 -14.95 25.11 1.86
C ILE A 134 -15.60 25.24 3.23
N ALA A 135 -15.07 26.10 4.11
CA ALA A 135 -15.67 26.37 5.42
C ALA A 135 -17.10 26.95 5.29
N SER A 136 -17.34 27.81 4.28
CA SER A 136 -18.68 28.30 3.96
C SER A 136 -19.60 27.20 3.44
N CYS A 137 -19.11 26.28 2.61
CA CYS A 137 -19.86 25.13 2.12
C CYS A 137 -20.32 24.25 3.28
N PHE A 138 -19.43 23.94 4.23
CA PHE A 138 -19.79 23.17 5.42
C PHE A 138 -20.91 23.84 6.24
N LYS A 139 -20.81 25.16 6.48
CA LYS A 139 -21.86 25.92 7.18
C LYS A 139 -23.19 25.98 6.44
N SER A 140 -23.19 25.76 5.12
CA SER A 140 -24.41 25.75 4.30
C SER A 140 -25.11 24.39 4.23
N ILE A 141 -24.49 23.33 4.76
CA ILE A 141 -25.12 22.02 4.86
C ILE A 141 -26.22 22.09 5.92
N GLU A 142 -27.43 21.69 5.55
CA GLU A 142 -28.55 21.61 6.49
C GLU A 142 -28.47 20.26 7.22
N PHE A 143 -27.69 20.22 8.30
CA PHE A 143 -27.52 19.04 9.17
C PHE A 143 -28.78 18.71 9.97
N SER A 144 -28.85 17.46 10.45
CA SER A 144 -29.93 17.00 11.34
C SER A 144 -29.94 17.75 12.69
N ASP A 145 -31.06 17.67 13.40
CA ASP A 145 -31.19 18.26 14.75
C ASP A 145 -30.20 17.64 15.75
N ALA A 146 -29.92 16.33 15.62
CA ALA A 146 -28.95 15.64 16.45
C ALA A 146 -27.54 16.22 16.28
N VAL A 147 -27.09 16.40 15.03
CA VAL A 147 -25.78 16.99 14.72
C VAL A 147 -25.71 18.45 15.18
N ASN A 148 -26.76 19.24 14.95
CA ASN A 148 -26.82 20.62 15.41
C ASN A 148 -26.79 20.74 16.94
N ALA A 149 -27.37 19.78 17.66
CA ALA A 149 -27.26 19.72 19.12
C ALA A 149 -25.81 19.49 19.57
N ILE A 150 -25.07 18.60 18.88
CA ILE A 150 -23.63 18.38 19.16
C ILE A 150 -22.81 19.64 18.90
N PHE A 151 -23.05 20.36 17.81
CA PHE A 151 -22.35 21.62 17.54
C PHE A 151 -22.55 22.64 18.66
N LYS A 152 -23.80 22.81 19.14
CA LYS A 152 -24.10 23.70 20.27
C LYS A 152 -23.36 23.29 21.55
N LYS A 153 -23.29 21.98 21.85
CA LYS A 153 -22.56 21.46 23.02
C LYS A 153 -21.07 21.78 22.95
N VAL A 154 -20.44 21.56 21.79
CA VAL A 154 -19.02 21.89 21.59
C VAL A 154 -18.78 23.40 21.71
N ASP A 155 -19.63 24.23 21.10
CA ASP A 155 -19.48 25.69 21.15
C ASP A 155 -19.63 26.23 22.59
N LEU A 156 -20.38 25.55 23.46
CA LEU A 156 -20.41 25.84 24.90
C LEU A 156 -19.12 25.40 25.59
N LYS A 157 -18.62 24.18 25.32
CA LYS A 157 -17.39 23.67 25.95
C LYS A 157 -16.13 24.46 25.61
N ILE A 158 -16.03 25.00 24.41
CA ILE A 158 -14.89 25.84 24.05
C ILE A 158 -14.78 27.10 24.90
N LYS A 159 -15.90 27.64 25.40
CA LYS A 159 -15.88 28.82 26.28
C LYS A 159 -15.17 28.54 27.61
N ASP A 160 -15.30 27.31 28.11
CA ASP A 160 -14.65 26.87 29.35
C ASP A 160 -13.20 26.43 29.11
N LEU A 161 -12.95 25.77 27.98
CA LEU A 161 -11.64 25.21 27.62
C LEU A 161 -10.62 26.27 27.21
N GLY A 162 -11.08 27.36 26.59
CA GLY A 162 -10.22 28.39 26.00
C GLY A 162 -9.47 27.91 24.76
N ASP A 163 -8.47 28.68 24.35
CA ASP A 163 -7.63 28.35 23.20
C ASP A 163 -6.79 27.10 23.48
N PHE A 164 -6.67 26.23 22.46
CA PHE A 164 -5.97 24.97 22.58
C PHE A 164 -5.38 24.50 21.25
N VAL A 165 -4.45 23.56 21.37
CA VAL A 165 -3.86 22.81 20.28
C VAL A 165 -4.40 21.39 20.28
N ALA A 166 -4.73 20.86 19.11
CA ALA A 166 -5.20 19.48 18.95
C ALA A 166 -4.06 18.55 18.52
N LEU A 167 -3.94 17.39 19.17
CA LEU A 167 -3.09 16.28 18.74
C LEU A 167 -3.98 15.08 18.41
N HIS A 168 -4.03 14.71 17.14
CA HIS A 168 -4.80 13.56 16.66
C HIS A 168 -3.89 12.34 16.49
N ILE A 169 -3.97 11.43 17.46
CA ILE A 169 -3.22 10.18 17.52
C ILE A 169 -4.02 9.10 16.77
N ARG A 170 -3.76 8.95 15.47
CA ARG A 170 -4.43 7.91 14.66
C ARG A 170 -3.92 6.53 15.04
N SER A 171 -4.80 5.66 15.52
CA SER A 171 -4.51 4.26 15.77
C SER A 171 -5.60 3.31 15.28
N GLY A 172 -6.70 3.14 16.03
CA GLY A 172 -7.88 2.37 15.66
C GLY A 172 -7.62 1.05 14.96
N GLU A 173 -8.43 0.76 13.94
CA GLU A 173 -8.30 -0.43 13.09
C GLU A 173 -6.87 -0.64 12.56
N THR A 174 -6.10 0.42 12.29
CA THR A 174 -4.77 0.27 11.67
C THR A 174 -3.72 -0.39 12.56
N VAL A 175 -4.01 -0.51 13.86
CA VAL A 175 -3.14 -1.17 14.85
C VAL A 175 -3.76 -2.45 15.41
N TYR A 176 -5.09 -2.57 15.40
CA TYR A 176 -5.83 -3.64 16.08
C TYR A 176 -6.52 -4.64 15.15
N ASP A 177 -6.74 -4.30 13.89
CA ASP A 177 -7.33 -5.21 12.92
C ASP A 177 -6.25 -5.97 12.14
N GLU A 178 -6.40 -7.30 12.08
CA GLU A 178 -5.43 -8.21 11.47
C GLU A 178 -5.14 -7.88 10.00
N LEU A 179 -6.13 -7.44 9.22
CA LEU A 179 -5.92 -7.05 7.82
C LEU A 179 -4.96 -5.85 7.76
N TYR A 180 -5.18 -4.84 8.59
CA TYR A 180 -4.34 -3.66 8.61
C TYR A 180 -2.97 -3.87 9.26
N ILE A 181 -2.87 -4.76 10.24
CA ILE A 181 -1.58 -5.16 10.84
C ILE A 181 -0.67 -5.77 9.76
N ASN A 182 -1.22 -6.65 8.94
CA ASN A 182 -0.51 -7.22 7.79
C ASN A 182 -0.11 -6.15 6.75
N MET A 183 -0.81 -5.01 6.72
CA MET A 183 -0.51 -3.85 5.88
C MET A 183 0.34 -2.77 6.56
N TRP A 184 0.97 -3.01 7.72
CA TRP A 184 1.68 -1.96 8.45
C TRP A 184 2.73 -1.23 7.61
N TRP A 185 3.47 -1.92 6.72
CA TRP A 185 4.33 -1.22 5.77
C TRP A 185 3.56 -0.21 4.93
N HIS A 186 2.45 -0.60 4.31
CA HIS A 186 1.62 0.30 3.49
C HIS A 186 1.01 1.45 4.33
N CYS A 187 0.52 1.13 5.53
CA CYS A 187 -0.21 2.04 6.39
C CYS A 187 0.67 2.84 7.36
N ARG A 188 1.99 2.67 7.35
CA ARG A 188 2.92 3.28 8.33
C ARG A 188 2.78 4.80 8.50
N TYR A 189 2.40 5.51 7.44
CA TYR A 189 2.19 6.96 7.48
C TYR A 189 0.75 7.38 7.84
N LYS A 190 -0.20 6.43 7.87
CA LYS A 190 -1.56 6.62 8.41
C LYS A 190 -1.56 6.59 9.93
N ILE A 191 -0.77 5.70 10.51
CA ILE A 191 -0.68 5.50 11.97
C ILE A 191 0.18 6.60 12.58
N SER A 192 -0.17 7.06 13.78
CA SER A 192 0.59 8.07 14.51
C SER A 192 1.24 7.44 15.75
N PRO A 193 2.56 7.17 15.74
CA PRO A 193 3.24 6.63 16.92
C PRO A 193 3.04 7.53 18.14
N TYR A 194 2.65 6.93 19.27
CA TYR A 194 2.42 7.67 20.51
C TYR A 194 3.67 8.40 21.05
N PRO A 195 4.93 7.92 20.88
CA PRO A 195 6.10 8.64 21.39
C PRO A 195 6.26 10.04 20.78
N ILE A 196 5.94 10.18 19.49
CA ILE A 196 6.01 11.46 18.78
C ILE A 196 4.93 12.42 19.29
N ASN A 197 3.73 11.91 19.57
CA ASN A 197 2.65 12.72 20.11
C ASN A 197 2.95 13.20 21.53
N ILE A 198 3.59 12.37 22.37
CA ILE A 198 4.09 12.78 23.69
C ILE A 198 5.09 13.93 23.55
N ALA A 199 6.03 13.82 22.61
CA ALA A 199 7.03 14.87 22.38
C ALA A 199 6.38 16.22 22.03
N VAL A 200 5.45 16.22 21.07
CA VAL A 200 4.73 17.43 20.65
C VAL A 200 3.86 17.99 21.79
N ALA A 201 3.16 17.13 22.54
CA ALA A 201 2.35 17.55 23.67
C ALA A 201 3.21 18.29 24.71
N LEU A 202 4.37 17.73 25.05
CA LEU A 202 5.32 18.35 25.98
C LEU A 202 5.86 19.69 25.47
N GLU A 203 6.12 19.84 24.17
CA GLU A 203 6.54 21.11 23.58
C GLU A 203 5.46 22.19 23.71
N GLU A 204 4.23 21.87 23.35
CA GLU A 204 3.09 22.80 23.41
C GLU A 204 2.73 23.18 24.86
N LEU A 205 2.74 22.20 25.77
CA LEU A 205 2.54 22.45 27.20
C LEU A 205 3.63 23.36 27.79
N LYS A 206 4.89 23.23 27.35
CA LYS A 206 5.99 24.13 27.77
C LYS A 206 5.85 25.54 27.20
N ARG A 207 5.23 25.69 26.03
CA ARG A 207 4.92 27.00 25.42
C ARG A 207 3.74 27.71 26.10
N GLY A 208 3.06 27.04 27.03
CA GLY A 208 1.91 27.61 27.74
C GLY A 208 0.55 27.21 27.18
N ASN A 209 0.51 26.45 26.09
CA ASN A 209 -0.74 26.11 25.42
C ASN A 209 -1.51 25.00 26.15
N ASN A 210 -2.84 25.03 26.02
CA ASN A 210 -3.68 23.89 26.34
C ASN A 210 -3.57 22.85 25.24
N VAL A 211 -3.57 21.57 25.61
CA VAL A 211 -3.48 20.43 24.68
C VAL A 211 -4.69 19.55 24.83
N VAL A 212 -5.37 19.28 23.72
CA VAL A 212 -6.44 18.28 23.64
C VAL A 212 -5.98 17.12 22.78
N LEU A 213 -6.02 15.92 23.35
CA LEU A 213 -5.66 14.68 22.68
C LEU A 213 -6.90 13.99 22.10
N PHE A 214 -6.84 13.64 20.82
CA PHE A 214 -7.88 12.95 20.07
C PHE A 214 -7.34 11.61 19.60
N SER A 215 -8.13 10.54 19.72
CA SER A 215 -7.76 9.21 19.25
C SER A 215 -9.02 8.37 19.09
N ASP A 216 -8.95 7.42 18.18
CA ASP A 216 -9.89 6.30 18.05
C ASP A 216 -9.55 5.14 19.00
N ASP A 217 -8.48 5.24 19.77
CA ASP A 217 -8.11 4.36 20.88
C ASP A 217 -8.14 5.14 22.20
N PHE A 218 -9.16 4.88 23.03
CA PHE A 218 -9.34 5.57 24.31
C PHE A 218 -8.35 5.11 25.38
N THR A 219 -7.92 3.85 25.33
CA THR A 219 -6.91 3.35 26.28
C THR A 219 -5.58 4.05 26.07
N LEU A 220 -5.22 4.30 24.81
CA LEU A 220 -4.02 5.05 24.48
C LEU A 220 -4.09 6.51 24.97
N LEU A 221 -5.25 7.17 24.88
CA LEU A 221 -5.41 8.53 25.39
C LEU A 221 -5.15 8.60 26.89
N GLU A 222 -5.71 7.67 27.66
CA GLU A 222 -5.51 7.61 29.11
C GLU A 222 -4.04 7.39 29.45
N SER A 223 -3.36 6.43 28.81
CA SER A 223 -1.95 6.13 29.08
C SER A 223 -1.03 7.31 28.72
N VAL A 224 -1.26 7.95 27.56
CA VAL A 224 -0.50 9.14 27.15
C VAL A 224 -0.75 10.31 28.10
N LYS A 225 -2.01 10.56 28.49
CA LYS A 225 -2.34 11.62 29.45
C LYS A 225 -1.68 11.37 30.80
N LYS A 226 -1.77 10.14 31.32
CA LYS A 226 -1.15 9.72 32.59
C LYS A 226 0.35 9.98 32.56
N TYR A 227 1.04 9.57 31.50
CA TYR A 227 2.47 9.84 31.33
C TYR A 227 2.78 11.34 31.38
N LEU A 228 2.04 12.14 30.61
CA LEU A 228 2.26 13.59 30.52
C LEU A 228 2.06 14.28 31.88
N VAL A 229 1.02 13.91 32.64
CA VAL A 229 0.77 14.42 34.00
C VAL A 229 1.87 13.98 34.97
N ASN A 230 2.30 12.72 34.93
CA ASN A 230 3.36 12.22 35.80
C ASN A 230 4.71 12.87 35.50
N SER A 231 4.98 13.20 34.22
CA SER A 231 6.21 13.88 33.81
C SER A 231 6.33 15.30 34.38
N ASN A 232 5.19 15.99 34.58
CA ASN A 232 5.11 17.27 35.26
C ASN A 232 3.67 17.54 35.72
N PRO A 233 3.38 17.46 37.04
CA PRO A 233 2.03 17.66 37.58
C PRO A 233 1.40 19.01 37.23
N ASN A 234 2.21 20.04 36.95
CA ASN A 234 1.71 21.37 36.56
C ASN A 234 1.02 21.38 35.19
N PHE A 235 1.15 20.31 34.40
CA PHE A 235 0.43 20.17 33.13
C PHE A 235 -1.02 19.71 33.30
N LYS A 236 -1.39 19.16 34.47
CA LYS A 236 -2.71 18.52 34.69
C LYS A 236 -3.91 19.39 34.32
N SER A 237 -3.84 20.70 34.56
CA SER A 237 -4.93 21.65 34.24
C SER A 237 -4.98 22.08 32.78
N ARG A 238 -4.00 21.69 31.96
CA ARG A 238 -3.83 22.12 30.57
C ARG A 238 -3.79 20.95 29.58
N ILE A 239 -4.03 19.73 30.05
CA ILE A 239 -4.10 18.53 29.22
C ILE A 239 -5.46 17.86 29.36
N PHE A 240 -6.11 17.69 28.22
CA PHE A 240 -7.44 17.13 28.12
C PHE A 240 -7.42 15.99 27.11
N ILE A 241 -8.22 14.97 27.35
CA ILE A 241 -8.54 13.93 26.37
C ILE A 241 -10.01 14.08 26.01
N THR A 242 -10.39 13.75 24.78
CA THR A 242 -11.76 14.03 24.33
C THR A 242 -12.81 13.29 25.14
N THR A 243 -12.52 12.10 25.65
CA THR A 243 -13.41 11.30 26.51
C THR A 243 -13.88 12.05 27.76
N GLU A 244 -13.06 12.92 28.33
CA GLU A 244 -13.40 13.73 29.51
C GLU A 244 -14.25 14.97 29.18
N LEU A 245 -14.19 15.43 27.93
CA LEU A 245 -14.92 16.61 27.46
C LEU A 245 -16.35 16.27 27.01
N LYS A 246 -16.64 14.98 26.84
CA LYS A 246 -17.90 14.44 26.35
C LYS A 246 -18.86 14.13 27.49
N GLU A 247 -20.15 14.25 27.20
CA GLU A 247 -21.22 13.76 28.07
C GLU A 247 -21.35 12.24 27.94
N SER A 248 -21.83 11.57 28.99
CA SER A 248 -22.12 10.14 28.94
C SER A 248 -23.32 9.85 28.02
N GLY A 249 -23.26 8.72 27.32
CA GLY A 249 -24.40 8.21 26.54
C GLY A 249 -24.55 8.76 25.11
N LEU A 250 -23.56 9.46 24.57
CA LEU A 250 -23.55 9.80 23.14
C LEU A 250 -23.54 8.53 22.27
N ARG A 251 -24.27 8.55 21.16
CA ARG A 251 -24.18 7.52 20.12
C ARG A 251 -22.82 7.59 19.41
N ASP A 252 -22.39 6.50 18.78
CA ASP A 252 -21.06 6.43 18.16
C ASP A 252 -20.81 7.52 17.11
N PHE A 253 -21.81 7.83 16.27
CA PHE A 253 -21.65 8.92 15.30
C PHE A 253 -21.68 10.31 15.95
N GLU A 254 -22.48 10.52 17.00
CA GLU A 254 -22.52 11.80 17.72
C GLU A 254 -21.16 12.09 18.36
N ASP A 255 -20.54 11.04 18.90
CA ASP A 255 -19.20 11.07 19.47
C ASP A 255 -18.14 11.46 18.42
N MET A 256 -18.24 10.88 17.23
CA MET A 256 -17.38 11.21 16.10
C MET A 256 -17.58 12.66 15.62
N ILE A 257 -18.83 13.12 15.49
CA ILE A 257 -19.15 14.50 15.12
C ILE A 257 -18.63 15.48 16.17
N PHE A 258 -18.75 15.14 17.46
CA PHE A 258 -18.20 15.92 18.55
C PHE A 258 -16.69 16.09 18.39
N ASP A 259 -15.96 15.00 18.13
CA ASP A 259 -14.50 15.05 17.97
C ASP A 259 -14.06 15.88 16.77
N VAL A 260 -14.66 15.70 15.58
CA VAL A 260 -14.33 16.50 14.40
C VAL A 260 -14.59 17.98 14.65
N TYR A 261 -15.77 18.30 15.19
CA TYR A 261 -16.17 19.69 15.36
C TYR A 261 -15.37 20.36 16.49
N LEU A 262 -15.10 19.66 17.60
CA LEU A 262 -14.21 20.16 18.64
C LEU A 262 -12.81 20.41 18.09
N MET A 263 -12.21 19.44 17.38
CA MET A 263 -10.88 19.59 16.79
C MET A 263 -10.80 20.77 15.83
N SER A 264 -11.89 21.09 15.11
CA SER A 264 -11.96 22.24 14.22
C SER A 264 -11.90 23.61 14.93
N LYS A 265 -11.97 23.63 16.26
CA LYS A 265 -11.83 24.85 17.08
C LYS A 265 -10.40 25.09 17.57
N ALA A 266 -9.49 24.14 17.34
CA ALA A 266 -8.09 24.26 17.77
C ALA A 266 -7.34 25.32 16.95
N GLU A 267 -6.38 26.03 17.54
CA GLU A 267 -5.52 26.97 16.79
C GLU A 267 -4.75 26.26 15.65
N ARG A 268 -4.28 25.04 15.96
CA ARG A 268 -3.54 24.18 15.05
C ARG A 268 -3.75 22.71 15.42
N ILE A 269 -3.61 21.85 14.42
CA ILE A 269 -3.88 20.41 14.53
C ILE A 269 -2.62 19.65 14.12
N TYR A 270 -2.07 18.85 15.02
CA TYR A 270 -1.00 17.90 14.76
C TYR A 270 -1.59 16.52 14.44
N CYS A 271 -1.15 15.89 13.35
CA CYS A 271 -1.68 14.58 12.96
C CYS A 271 -0.71 13.75 12.09
N SER A 272 -1.11 12.51 11.77
CA SER A 272 -0.42 11.65 10.81
C SER A 272 -0.53 12.17 9.36
N TRP A 273 0.19 11.54 8.42
CA TRP A 273 0.36 12.01 7.03
C TRP A 273 -0.94 11.98 6.22
N THR A 274 -1.86 11.08 6.54
CA THR A 274 -2.97 10.73 5.65
C THR A 274 -4.33 10.57 6.34
N THR A 275 -4.55 11.21 7.49
CA THR A 275 -5.87 11.16 8.14
C THR A 275 -6.88 12.11 7.48
N GLY A 276 -7.98 11.55 6.95
CA GLY A 276 -9.12 12.33 6.47
C GLY A 276 -9.86 13.06 7.59
N PHE A 277 -9.81 12.52 8.81
CA PHE A 277 -10.53 13.02 9.98
C PHE A 277 -9.99 14.38 10.44
N ALA A 278 -8.69 14.46 10.71
CA ALA A 278 -8.05 15.71 11.12
C ALA A 278 -8.01 16.75 9.99
N ARG A 279 -7.89 16.29 8.72
CA ARG A 279 -8.01 17.16 7.56
C ARG A 279 -9.39 17.77 7.43
N LEU A 280 -10.46 17.00 7.64
CA LEU A 280 -11.81 17.55 7.68
C LEU A 280 -11.96 18.63 8.77
N ALA A 281 -11.49 18.36 9.99
CA ALA A 281 -11.51 19.35 11.06
C ALA A 281 -10.77 20.65 10.67
N CYS A 282 -9.61 20.51 10.02
CA CYS A 282 -8.85 21.63 9.46
C CYS A 282 -9.63 22.39 8.37
N TYR A 283 -10.33 21.68 7.47
CA TYR A 283 -11.13 22.26 6.39
C TYR A 283 -12.25 23.13 6.94
N ILE A 284 -13.00 22.62 7.92
CA ILE A 284 -14.19 23.30 8.44
C ILE A 284 -13.83 24.43 9.41
N GLY A 285 -12.73 24.30 10.15
CA GLY A 285 -12.23 25.35 11.05
C GLY A 285 -11.50 26.47 10.30
N ASN A 286 -10.90 26.17 9.14
CA ASN A 286 -9.92 27.01 8.47
C ASN A 286 -8.65 27.25 9.32
N ASN A 287 -8.14 26.17 9.93
CA ASN A 287 -7.02 26.22 10.89
C ASN A 287 -5.73 25.74 10.22
N LYS A 288 -4.61 25.77 10.96
CA LYS A 288 -3.33 25.21 10.50
C LYS A 288 -3.24 23.72 10.81
N ILE A 289 -2.96 22.89 9.80
CA ILE A 289 -2.60 21.48 9.98
C ILE A 289 -1.07 21.32 9.94
N ILE A 290 -0.53 20.47 10.81
CA ILE A 290 0.89 20.16 10.89
C ILE A 290 1.03 18.64 10.85
N SER A 291 1.64 18.13 9.78
CA SER A 291 1.93 16.70 9.68
C SER A 291 3.15 16.36 10.52
N LEU A 292 3.03 15.39 11.42
CA LEU A 292 4.10 15.03 12.35
C LEU A 292 5.42 14.64 11.68
N PRO A 293 5.44 13.85 10.59
CA PRO A 293 6.72 13.46 9.99
C PRO A 293 7.32 14.58 9.11
N GLU A 294 6.60 15.69 8.86
CA GLU A 294 7.14 16.94 8.29
C GLU A 294 7.62 17.91 9.37
N TYR A 295 7.16 17.71 10.61
CA TYR A 295 7.47 18.58 11.75
C TYR A 295 8.87 18.30 12.32
N TYR A 296 9.29 17.04 12.36
CA TYR A 296 10.61 16.62 12.81
C TYR A 296 11.42 16.01 11.68
N SER A 297 12.75 16.18 11.71
CA SER A 297 13.64 15.40 10.84
C SER A 297 13.59 13.90 11.21
N VAL A 298 14.01 13.02 10.30
CA VAL A 298 14.07 11.57 10.56
C VAL A 298 14.91 11.26 11.81
N SER A 299 16.09 11.88 11.93
CA SER A 299 16.96 11.74 13.11
C SER A 299 16.26 12.19 14.38
N LYS A 300 15.56 13.33 14.33
CA LYS A 300 14.87 13.84 15.51
C LYS A 300 13.70 12.97 15.91
N THR A 301 12.95 12.48 14.93
CA THR A 301 11.86 11.52 15.13
C THR A 301 12.38 10.26 15.81
N TYR A 302 13.49 9.70 15.34
CA TYR A 302 14.12 8.53 15.93
C TYR A 302 14.54 8.75 17.40
N GLU A 303 15.20 9.87 17.72
CA GLU A 303 15.57 10.22 19.10
C GLU A 303 14.34 10.30 20.03
N LEU A 304 13.27 10.94 19.56
CA LEU A 304 12.04 11.12 20.34
C LEU A 304 11.28 9.80 20.52
N MET A 305 11.28 8.94 19.49
CA MET A 305 10.74 7.59 19.58
C MET A 305 11.44 6.81 20.70
N ILE A 306 12.77 6.70 20.66
CA ILE A 306 13.53 5.99 21.70
C ILE A 306 13.29 6.58 23.10
N LYS A 307 13.22 7.91 23.21
CA LYS A 307 13.03 8.58 24.49
C LYS A 307 11.68 8.27 25.15
N PHE A 308 10.63 8.09 24.36
CA PHE A 308 9.25 8.00 24.86
C PHE A 308 8.55 6.68 24.51
N ILE A 309 9.29 5.66 24.03
CA ILE A 309 8.70 4.38 23.67
C ILE A 309 8.31 3.57 24.90
N ASP A 310 9.13 3.57 25.95
CA ASP A 310 8.88 2.76 27.14
C ASP A 310 8.10 3.57 28.18
N ILE A 311 6.78 3.65 27.97
CA ILE A 311 5.84 4.19 28.97
C ILE A 311 4.88 3.10 29.44
N ASP A 312 4.41 3.22 30.67
CA ASP A 312 3.53 2.22 31.29
C ASP A 312 2.16 2.16 30.61
N GLU A 313 1.48 1.01 30.75
CA GLU A 313 0.07 0.82 30.37
C GLU A 313 -0.24 1.03 28.88
N ILE A 314 0.74 0.78 28.00
CA ILE A 314 0.52 0.75 26.56
C ILE A 314 0.11 -0.65 26.10
N ASN A 315 -0.91 -0.72 25.25
CA ASN A 315 -1.33 -1.96 24.64
C ASN A 315 -0.19 -2.58 23.80
N PRO A 316 0.07 -3.90 23.89
CA PRO A 316 1.14 -4.55 23.14
C PRO A 316 1.12 -4.30 21.62
N HIS A 317 -0.06 -4.15 21.01
CA HIS A 317 -0.17 -3.86 19.57
C HIS A 317 0.41 -2.47 19.21
N GLN A 318 0.16 -1.46 20.05
CA GLN A 318 0.70 -0.10 19.88
C GLN A 318 2.21 -0.07 20.03
N ALA A 319 2.71 -0.76 21.06
CA ALA A 319 4.12 -0.89 21.31
C ALA A 319 4.78 -1.64 20.15
N ALA A 320 4.19 -2.75 19.69
CA ALA A 320 4.68 -3.53 18.55
C ALA A 320 4.81 -2.69 17.27
N PHE A 321 3.78 -1.90 16.93
CA PHE A 321 3.86 -0.99 15.79
C PHE A 321 4.94 0.09 15.99
N SER A 322 5.07 0.65 17.20
CA SER A 322 6.09 1.67 17.49
C SER A 322 7.52 1.14 17.32
N TYR A 323 7.76 -0.11 17.72
CA TYR A 323 9.03 -0.80 17.46
C TYR A 323 9.24 -1.13 15.96
N PHE A 324 8.17 -1.51 15.24
CA PHE A 324 8.25 -1.66 13.78
C PHE A 324 8.58 -0.32 13.09
N PHE A 325 8.02 0.79 13.57
CA PHE A 325 8.32 2.13 13.06
C PHE A 325 9.76 2.56 13.38
N LEU A 326 10.30 2.18 14.54
CA LEU A 326 11.73 2.36 14.85
C LEU A 326 12.63 1.61 13.86
N TYR A 327 12.28 0.38 13.46
CA TYR A 327 13.01 -0.33 12.41
C TYR A 327 13.02 0.45 11.09
N ILE A 328 11.88 1.04 10.69
CA ILE A 328 11.79 1.85 9.47
C ILE A 328 12.74 3.06 9.55
N LEU A 329 12.69 3.81 10.66
CA LEU A 329 13.58 4.95 10.89
C LEU A 329 15.06 4.52 10.92
N ALA A 330 15.36 3.38 11.54
CA ALA A 330 16.70 2.82 11.60
C ALA A 330 17.23 2.42 10.22
N LYS A 331 16.36 1.93 9.32
CA LYS A 331 16.71 1.64 7.92
C LYS A 331 17.01 2.93 7.16
N GLU A 332 16.18 3.97 7.30
CA GLU A 332 16.39 5.28 6.67
C GLU A 332 17.68 5.98 7.15
N LEU A 333 18.04 5.81 8.43
CA LEU A 333 19.26 6.36 9.02
C LEU A 333 20.50 5.49 8.82
N ASN A 334 20.39 4.37 8.10
CA ASN A 334 21.47 3.39 7.89
C ASN A 334 22.12 2.91 9.20
N LEU A 335 21.31 2.67 10.24
CA LEU A 335 21.82 2.20 11.53
C LEU A 335 22.36 0.75 11.45
N PRO A 336 23.22 0.34 12.42
CA PRO A 336 23.78 -1.01 12.46
C PRO A 336 22.74 -2.13 12.44
N PHE A 337 23.14 -3.29 11.92
CA PHE A 337 22.30 -4.49 11.83
C PHE A 337 21.65 -4.86 13.15
N ASP A 338 22.43 -4.95 14.24
CA ASP A 338 21.93 -5.40 15.55
C ASP A 338 20.81 -4.52 16.09
N MET A 339 20.85 -3.21 15.82
CA MET A 339 19.79 -2.28 16.21
C MET A 339 18.51 -2.50 15.40
N LYS A 340 18.64 -2.65 14.08
CA LYS A 340 17.49 -2.94 13.21
C LYS A 340 16.84 -4.28 13.58
N LEU A 341 17.66 -5.28 13.88
CA LEU A 341 17.22 -6.60 14.29
C LEU A 341 16.51 -6.57 15.65
N SER A 342 17.05 -5.85 16.63
CA SER A 342 16.44 -5.75 17.97
C SER A 342 15.06 -5.08 17.92
N TYR A 343 14.87 -4.05 17.09
CA TYR A 343 13.55 -3.43 16.92
C TYR A 343 12.52 -4.36 16.29
N LEU A 344 12.89 -5.12 15.24
CA LEU A 344 11.97 -6.10 14.66
C LEU A 344 11.66 -7.25 15.60
N LYS A 345 12.68 -7.78 16.32
CA LYS A 345 12.47 -8.83 17.33
C LYS A 345 11.55 -8.34 18.43
N ARG A 346 11.78 -7.13 18.96
CA ARG A 346 10.93 -6.56 20.00
C ARG A 346 9.49 -6.30 19.51
N SER A 347 9.33 -5.82 18.28
CA SER A 347 8.00 -5.67 17.65
C SER A 347 7.26 -7.02 17.60
N PHE A 348 7.95 -8.07 17.17
CA PHE A 348 7.37 -9.41 17.04
C PHE A 348 7.07 -10.06 18.39
N GLU A 349 7.93 -9.88 19.41
CA GLU A 349 7.70 -10.35 20.78
C GLU A 349 6.48 -9.72 21.43
N LEU A 350 6.25 -8.43 21.18
CA LEU A 350 5.10 -7.71 21.72
C LEU A 350 3.80 -8.13 21.04
N HIS A 351 3.84 -8.38 19.74
CA HIS A 351 2.70 -8.87 18.98
C HIS A 351 3.15 -9.61 17.72
N GLU A 352 3.02 -10.93 17.71
CA GLU A 352 3.37 -11.76 16.57
C GLU A 352 2.44 -11.48 15.39
N ASN A 353 3.00 -11.06 14.26
CA ASN A 353 2.24 -10.77 13.04
C ASN A 353 3.07 -11.02 11.78
N TYR A 354 2.40 -11.28 10.66
CA TYR A 354 3.09 -11.66 9.42
C TYR A 354 3.83 -10.50 8.74
N ASN A 355 3.38 -9.24 8.92
CA ASN A 355 4.12 -8.09 8.42
C ASN A 355 5.51 -8.04 9.06
N THR A 356 5.60 -7.99 10.40
CA THR A 356 6.89 -7.96 11.10
C THR A 356 7.72 -9.21 10.77
N LYS A 357 7.10 -10.39 10.65
CA LYS A 357 7.80 -11.63 10.28
C LYS A 357 8.48 -11.54 8.90
N ILE A 358 7.79 -11.00 7.89
CA ILE A 358 8.37 -10.81 6.55
C ILE A 358 9.55 -9.84 6.58
N PHE A 359 9.45 -8.73 7.31
CA PHE A 359 10.54 -7.76 7.42
C PHE A 359 11.72 -8.30 8.24
N LEU A 360 11.47 -9.19 9.20
CA LEU A 360 12.52 -9.89 9.94
C LEU A 360 13.30 -10.84 9.00
N LEU A 361 12.60 -11.65 8.21
CA LEU A 361 13.23 -12.50 7.20
C LEU A 361 14.00 -11.67 6.16
N ASP A 362 13.41 -10.57 5.66
CA ASP A 362 14.06 -9.65 4.72
C ASP A 362 15.38 -9.08 5.28
N LEU A 363 15.36 -8.58 6.52
CA LEU A 363 16.55 -8.01 7.15
C LEU A 363 17.67 -9.05 7.31
N LEU A 364 17.32 -10.28 7.73
CA LEU A 364 18.30 -11.36 7.86
C LEU A 364 18.89 -11.77 6.51
N LEU A 365 18.06 -11.84 5.46
CA LEU A 365 18.52 -12.11 4.10
C LEU A 365 19.43 -10.99 3.56
N GLU A 366 19.07 -9.72 3.79
CA GLU A 366 19.87 -8.54 3.43
C GLU A 366 21.28 -8.61 4.02
N TYR A 367 21.41 -9.14 5.24
CA TYR A 367 22.66 -9.28 5.98
C TYR A 367 23.28 -10.69 5.91
N HIS A 368 22.88 -11.48 4.91
CA HIS A 368 23.45 -12.80 4.61
C HIS A 368 23.35 -13.82 5.76
N GLN A 369 22.40 -13.67 6.69
CA GLN A 369 22.11 -14.63 7.77
C GLN A 369 21.26 -15.80 7.24
N PHE A 370 21.73 -16.45 6.18
CA PHE A 370 20.94 -17.41 5.41
C PHE A 370 20.60 -18.68 6.20
N GLU A 371 21.50 -19.17 7.04
CA GLU A 371 21.27 -20.35 7.89
C GLU A 371 20.12 -20.10 8.87
N GLU A 372 20.11 -18.93 9.52
CA GLU A 372 19.03 -18.53 10.45
C GLU A 372 17.70 -18.45 9.72
N VAL A 373 17.65 -17.82 8.55
CA VAL A 373 16.42 -17.70 7.75
C VAL A 373 15.93 -19.06 7.27
N ASP A 374 16.81 -19.93 6.79
CA ASP A 374 16.42 -21.26 6.30
C ASP A 374 15.82 -22.11 7.42
N LEU A 375 16.41 -22.05 8.62
CA LEU A 375 15.89 -22.70 9.82
C LEU A 375 14.55 -22.11 10.27
N MET A 376 14.42 -20.77 10.28
CA MET A 376 13.15 -20.11 10.61
C MET A 376 12.04 -20.56 9.67
N ILE A 377 12.29 -20.60 8.35
CA ILE A 377 11.30 -21.08 7.38
C ILE A 377 11.05 -22.58 7.58
N GLU A 378 12.07 -23.40 7.89
CA GLU A 378 11.87 -24.82 8.16
C GLU A 378 10.88 -25.05 9.31
N GLN A 379 11.05 -24.31 10.40
CA GLN A 379 10.24 -24.40 11.63
C GLN A 379 8.79 -23.91 11.48
N MET A 380 8.50 -23.06 10.49
CA MET A 380 7.13 -22.62 10.22
C MET A 380 6.25 -23.81 9.80
N ASN A 381 5.02 -23.86 10.31
CA ASN A 381 4.02 -24.79 9.82
C ASN A 381 3.52 -24.39 8.42
N LEU A 382 2.72 -25.25 7.78
CA LEU A 382 2.25 -25.03 6.41
C LEU A 382 1.38 -23.77 6.27
N GLU A 383 0.56 -23.48 7.28
CA GLU A 383 -0.35 -22.33 7.27
C GLU A 383 0.43 -21.02 7.42
N GLU A 384 1.43 -20.97 8.30
CA GLU A 384 2.31 -19.81 8.45
C GLU A 384 3.07 -19.51 7.15
N LYS A 385 3.62 -20.55 6.49
CA LYS A 385 4.29 -20.41 5.19
C LYS A 385 3.36 -19.81 4.15
N LYS A 386 2.13 -20.35 4.08
CA LYS A 386 1.09 -19.88 3.17
C LYS A 386 0.71 -18.43 3.44
N ASN A 387 0.57 -18.03 4.71
CA ASN A 387 0.21 -16.66 5.07
C ASN A 387 1.33 -15.67 4.76
N CYS A 388 2.60 -16.01 5.03
CA CYS A 388 3.75 -15.22 4.60
C CYS A 388 3.77 -15.02 3.08
N LEU A 389 3.62 -16.11 2.31
CA LEU A 389 3.59 -16.04 0.84
C LEU A 389 2.39 -15.26 0.32
N THR A 390 1.21 -15.45 0.93
CA THR A 390 0.01 -14.70 0.57
C THR A 390 0.21 -13.21 0.83
N LEU A 391 0.82 -12.83 1.95
CA LEU A 391 1.11 -11.43 2.23
C LEU A 391 2.16 -10.82 1.27
N LEU A 392 3.15 -11.60 0.83
CA LEU A 392 4.10 -11.18 -0.20
C LEU A 392 3.44 -11.00 -1.59
N LEU A 393 2.47 -11.84 -1.94
CA LEU A 393 1.98 -12.01 -3.32
C LEU A 393 0.56 -11.50 -3.57
N ASN A 394 -0.22 -11.23 -2.52
CA ASN A 394 -1.61 -10.80 -2.60
C ASN A 394 -1.77 -9.30 -2.38
N TYR A 395 -2.41 -8.64 -3.34
CA TYR A 395 -2.62 -7.20 -3.35
C TYR A 395 -3.48 -6.68 -2.20
N ASN A 396 -4.45 -7.47 -1.74
CA ASN A 396 -5.38 -7.06 -0.68
C ASN A 396 -4.67 -6.91 0.66
N LEU A 397 -3.43 -7.39 0.78
CA LEU A 397 -2.73 -7.52 2.06
C LEU A 397 -1.47 -6.66 2.17
N ASN A 398 -0.82 -6.27 1.06
CA ASN A 398 0.27 -5.28 1.08
C ASN A 398 0.63 -4.81 -0.35
N PRO A 399 0.09 -3.69 -0.86
CA PRO A 399 0.28 -3.30 -2.27
C PRO A 399 1.56 -2.49 -2.55
N THR A 400 2.36 -2.18 -1.54
CA THR A 400 3.50 -1.25 -1.67
C THR A 400 4.81 -1.81 -1.13
N LEU A 401 4.98 -3.13 -1.10
CA LEU A 401 6.22 -3.75 -0.66
C LEU A 401 7.39 -3.33 -1.59
N PRO A 402 8.56 -2.96 -1.03
CA PRO A 402 9.72 -2.64 -1.85
C PRO A 402 10.26 -3.84 -2.62
N PHE A 403 10.80 -3.60 -3.82
CA PHE A 403 11.38 -4.65 -4.66
C PHE A 403 12.47 -5.48 -3.95
N HIS A 404 13.24 -4.86 -3.06
CA HIS A 404 14.35 -5.54 -2.38
C HIS A 404 13.90 -6.74 -1.55
N ILE A 405 12.68 -6.69 -0.98
CA ILE A 405 12.11 -7.81 -0.22
C ILE A 405 12.04 -9.07 -1.06
N PHE A 406 11.54 -8.96 -2.30
CA PHE A 406 11.49 -10.09 -3.22
C PHE A 406 12.89 -10.52 -3.65
N LYS A 407 13.76 -9.55 -3.98
CA LYS A 407 15.12 -9.80 -4.45
C LYS A 407 15.93 -10.64 -3.46
N HIS A 408 15.85 -10.35 -2.17
CA HIS A 408 16.68 -10.99 -1.16
C HIS A 408 16.46 -12.51 -1.04
N TYR A 409 15.24 -13.01 -1.30
CA TYR A 409 15.00 -14.46 -1.36
C TYR A 409 15.79 -15.15 -2.49
N PHE A 410 15.98 -14.49 -3.64
CA PHE A 410 16.79 -15.03 -4.72
C PHE A 410 18.28 -15.04 -4.38
N VAL A 411 18.76 -14.09 -3.58
CA VAL A 411 20.16 -14.04 -3.12
C VAL A 411 20.48 -15.25 -2.21
N GLY A 412 19.55 -15.61 -1.32
CA GLY A 412 19.71 -16.76 -0.41
C GLY A 412 19.28 -18.12 -0.98
N ALA A 413 18.97 -18.20 -2.27
CA ALA A 413 18.36 -19.40 -2.89
C ALA A 413 19.29 -20.62 -3.01
N SER A 414 20.52 -20.58 -2.50
CA SER A 414 21.33 -21.78 -2.28
C SER A 414 20.81 -22.65 -1.13
N TYR A 415 19.98 -22.10 -0.26
CA TYR A 415 19.38 -22.80 0.89
C TYR A 415 18.00 -23.36 0.54
N LYS A 416 17.67 -24.53 1.11
CA LYS A 416 16.54 -25.37 0.67
C LYS A 416 15.18 -24.72 0.88
N ASN A 417 14.94 -24.11 2.03
CA ASN A 417 13.67 -23.50 2.38
C ASN A 417 13.55 -22.08 1.82
N ILE A 418 14.66 -21.32 1.79
CA ILE A 418 14.72 -20.02 1.11
C ILE A 418 14.43 -20.16 -0.39
N SER A 419 15.02 -21.15 -1.05
CA SER A 419 14.79 -21.40 -2.49
C SER A 419 13.35 -21.78 -2.82
N ARG A 420 12.63 -22.42 -1.90
CA ARG A 420 11.18 -22.68 -2.05
C ARG A 420 10.40 -21.37 -2.07
N PHE A 421 10.65 -20.46 -1.14
CA PHE A 421 10.02 -19.14 -1.15
C PHE A 421 10.35 -18.35 -2.41
N ALA A 422 11.63 -18.34 -2.83
CA ALA A 422 12.06 -17.70 -4.08
C ALA A 422 11.33 -18.29 -5.30
N PHE A 423 11.10 -19.61 -5.31
CA PHE A 423 10.37 -20.28 -6.38
C PHE A 423 8.88 -19.90 -6.42
N GLU A 424 8.20 -19.86 -5.28
CA GLU A 424 6.79 -19.42 -5.21
C GLU A 424 6.63 -17.96 -5.68
N ILE A 425 7.56 -17.09 -5.27
CA ILE A 425 7.62 -15.70 -5.78
C ILE A 425 7.77 -15.70 -7.31
N PHE A 426 8.70 -16.48 -7.86
CA PHE A 426 8.87 -16.59 -9.30
C PHE A 426 7.60 -17.06 -10.00
N LEU A 427 6.92 -18.11 -9.50
CA LEU A 427 5.70 -18.63 -10.11
C LEU A 427 4.61 -17.56 -10.22
N ALA A 428 4.39 -16.81 -9.14
CA ALA A 428 3.40 -15.74 -9.11
C ALA A 428 3.73 -14.60 -10.08
N PHE A 429 5.00 -14.19 -10.21
CA PHE A 429 5.38 -13.15 -11.18
C PHE A 429 5.43 -13.67 -12.62
N ASN A 430 5.76 -14.94 -12.85
CA ASN A 430 5.85 -15.51 -14.19
C ASN A 430 4.48 -15.62 -14.87
N ASP A 431 3.43 -15.93 -14.12
CA ASP A 431 2.04 -15.93 -14.60
C ASP A 431 1.55 -14.49 -14.86
N GLU A 432 1.46 -14.11 -16.13
CA GLU A 432 1.00 -12.78 -16.57
C GLU A 432 -0.41 -12.44 -16.07
N GLY A 433 -1.26 -13.45 -15.84
CA GLY A 433 -2.62 -13.27 -15.32
C GLY A 433 -2.70 -13.14 -13.80
N HIS A 434 -1.60 -13.40 -13.08
CA HIS A 434 -1.58 -13.32 -11.63
C HIS A 434 -1.66 -11.87 -11.15
N GLY A 435 -2.51 -11.62 -10.14
CA GLY A 435 -2.80 -10.27 -9.65
C GLY A 435 -1.56 -9.46 -9.29
N VAL A 436 -0.53 -10.10 -8.71
CA VAL A 436 0.74 -9.45 -8.31
C VAL A 436 1.36 -8.57 -9.41
N ASN A 437 1.25 -8.97 -10.68
CA ASN A 437 1.82 -8.25 -11.82
C ASN A 437 1.11 -6.93 -12.14
N ALA A 438 -0.18 -6.82 -11.81
CA ALA A 438 -0.93 -5.59 -11.99
C ALA A 438 -0.52 -4.51 -10.97
N TYR A 439 -0.13 -4.92 -9.76
CA TYR A 439 0.15 -4.00 -8.64
C TYR A 439 1.62 -3.63 -8.50
N TYR A 440 2.52 -4.49 -8.98
CA TYR A 440 3.96 -4.22 -9.01
C TYR A 440 4.45 -4.09 -10.47
N PRO A 441 4.01 -3.04 -11.20
CA PRO A 441 4.39 -2.86 -12.59
C PRO A 441 5.92 -2.75 -12.71
N GLY A 442 6.49 -3.56 -13.60
CA GLY A 442 7.94 -3.61 -13.83
C GLY A 442 8.70 -4.60 -12.95
N PHE A 443 8.11 -5.15 -11.87
CA PHE A 443 8.81 -6.16 -11.05
C PHE A 443 8.92 -7.49 -11.80
N ARG A 444 7.93 -7.86 -12.62
CA ARG A 444 7.93 -9.12 -13.38
C ARG A 444 9.26 -9.37 -14.10
N SER A 445 9.70 -8.44 -14.95
CA SER A 445 10.94 -8.59 -15.71
C SER A 445 12.14 -8.76 -14.78
N LEU A 446 12.20 -8.00 -13.70
CA LEU A 446 13.29 -8.07 -12.73
C LEU A 446 13.31 -9.41 -11.97
N ILE A 447 12.15 -9.94 -11.58
CA ILE A 447 12.03 -11.23 -10.90
C ILE A 447 12.42 -12.38 -11.83
N LEU A 448 11.97 -12.33 -13.10
CA LEU A 448 12.38 -13.30 -14.11
C LEU A 448 13.91 -13.29 -14.28
N ASP A 449 14.51 -12.11 -14.45
CA ASP A 449 15.96 -11.97 -14.61
C ASP A 449 16.73 -12.47 -13.37
N LEU A 450 16.24 -12.18 -12.16
CA LEU A 450 16.82 -12.69 -10.91
C LEU A 450 16.75 -14.22 -10.86
N PHE A 451 15.59 -14.81 -11.10
CA PHE A 451 15.42 -16.26 -11.12
C PHE A 451 16.39 -16.92 -12.11
N TYR A 452 16.50 -16.38 -13.32
CA TYR A 452 17.43 -16.94 -14.30
C TYR A 452 18.89 -16.75 -13.92
N SER A 453 19.28 -15.61 -13.35
CA SER A 453 20.67 -15.41 -12.90
C SER A 453 21.09 -16.41 -11.83
N VAL A 454 20.16 -16.77 -10.94
CA VAL A 454 20.40 -17.64 -9.78
C VAL A 454 20.31 -19.11 -10.17
N PHE A 455 19.23 -19.52 -10.86
CA PHE A 455 18.94 -20.93 -11.13
C PHE A 455 19.50 -21.42 -12.49
N ASN A 456 19.91 -20.51 -13.38
CA ASN A 456 20.59 -20.83 -14.65
C ASN A 456 22.07 -20.40 -14.69
N GLY A 457 22.80 -20.56 -13.58
CA GLY A 457 24.24 -20.27 -13.46
C GLY A 457 25.07 -20.63 -14.72
N PRO A 458 26.24 -19.98 -14.89
CA PRO A 458 26.88 -19.43 -16.12
C PRO A 458 26.94 -20.27 -17.40
N LYS A 459 26.56 -21.54 -17.37
CA LYS A 459 26.49 -22.39 -18.55
C LYS A 459 25.43 -21.98 -19.56
N CYS A 460 24.36 -21.25 -19.20
CA CYS A 460 23.37 -20.81 -20.19
C CYS A 460 23.70 -19.45 -20.85
N LEU A 461 24.15 -18.45 -20.09
CA LEU A 461 24.56 -17.15 -20.63
C LEU A 461 25.86 -17.24 -21.45
N GLN A 462 26.79 -18.15 -21.11
CA GLN A 462 27.92 -18.46 -21.99
C GLN A 462 27.51 -19.09 -23.33
N ILE A 463 26.30 -19.63 -23.49
CA ILE A 463 25.83 -20.17 -24.78
C ILE A 463 25.48 -19.04 -25.74
N ALA A 464 24.91 -17.95 -25.21
CA ALA A 464 24.64 -16.75 -25.98
C ALA A 464 25.93 -15.97 -26.30
N GLN A 465 26.99 -16.10 -25.49
CA GLN A 465 28.19 -15.25 -25.56
C GLN A 465 29.51 -15.98 -25.87
N LYS A 466 29.53 -17.29 -26.18
CA LYS A 466 30.78 -17.98 -26.56
C LYS A 466 31.35 -17.39 -27.87
N PRO A 467 32.60 -16.89 -27.88
CA PRO A 467 33.16 -16.14 -29.02
C PRO A 467 33.52 -16.99 -30.24
N ASN A 468 33.46 -18.33 -30.15
CA ASN A 468 33.81 -19.25 -31.24
C ASN A 468 32.61 -19.95 -31.91
N ILE A 469 31.39 -19.44 -31.71
CA ILE A 469 30.21 -19.87 -32.46
C ILE A 469 29.78 -18.66 -33.29
N ASP A 470 29.93 -18.80 -34.62
CA ASP A 470 29.51 -17.82 -35.62
C ASP A 470 28.23 -17.11 -35.17
N VAL A 471 28.24 -15.76 -35.22
CA VAL A 471 27.12 -14.88 -34.85
C VAL A 471 25.79 -15.37 -35.45
N TYR A 472 25.84 -16.02 -36.61
CA TYR A 472 24.73 -16.65 -37.32
C TYR A 472 24.04 -17.84 -36.61
N LYS A 473 24.74 -18.62 -35.78
CA LYS A 473 24.16 -19.76 -35.04
C LYS A 473 23.34 -19.34 -33.81
N ARG A 474 23.52 -18.10 -33.33
CA ARG A 474 22.83 -17.56 -32.13
C ARG A 474 21.36 -17.22 -32.38
N HIS A 475 20.97 -16.98 -33.63
CA HIS A 475 19.61 -16.58 -34.00
C HIS A 475 18.68 -17.73 -34.39
N SER A 476 19.12 -19.00 -34.28
CA SER A 476 18.23 -20.15 -34.50
C SER A 476 17.60 -20.59 -33.18
N LEU A 477 16.30 -20.33 -33.02
CA LEU A 477 15.52 -20.82 -31.87
C LEU A 477 15.66 -22.33 -31.69
N ALA A 478 15.66 -23.09 -32.80
CA ALA A 478 15.85 -24.53 -32.77
C ALA A 478 17.21 -24.93 -32.19
N TYR A 479 18.30 -24.31 -32.65
CA TYR A 479 19.63 -24.58 -32.10
C TYR A 479 19.69 -24.30 -30.59
N THR A 480 19.19 -23.14 -30.18
CA THR A 480 19.23 -22.67 -28.79
C THR A 480 18.42 -23.57 -27.85
N LEU A 481 17.21 -23.97 -28.27
CA LEU A 481 16.39 -24.90 -27.51
C LEU A 481 17.04 -26.29 -27.39
N GLY A 482 17.51 -26.88 -28.50
CA GLY A 482 18.07 -28.23 -28.44
C GLY A 482 19.43 -28.31 -27.74
N TYR A 483 20.24 -27.25 -27.82
CA TYR A 483 21.45 -27.16 -27.00
C TYR A 483 21.11 -27.08 -25.51
N ALA A 484 20.10 -26.30 -25.12
CA ALA A 484 19.63 -26.24 -23.74
C ALA A 484 19.11 -27.59 -23.24
N MET A 485 18.42 -28.38 -24.09
CA MET A 485 18.03 -29.75 -23.75
C MET A 485 19.27 -30.63 -23.44
N ILE A 486 20.33 -30.53 -24.24
CA ILE A 486 21.56 -31.30 -24.04
C ILE A 486 22.23 -30.95 -22.70
N GLU A 487 22.45 -29.66 -22.42
CA GLU A 487 23.14 -29.25 -21.18
C GLU A 487 22.34 -29.58 -19.92
N ASN A 488 21.02 -29.45 -19.97
CA ASN A 488 20.15 -29.74 -18.84
C ASN A 488 19.94 -31.25 -18.63
N SER A 489 20.14 -32.07 -19.66
CA SER A 489 20.00 -33.53 -19.54
C SER A 489 21.13 -34.23 -18.77
N LYS A 490 22.16 -33.50 -18.31
CA LYS A 490 23.36 -34.05 -17.67
C LYS A 490 23.24 -34.28 -16.15
N SER A 491 22.16 -33.82 -15.51
CA SER A 491 21.93 -34.03 -14.07
C SER A 491 20.44 -34.07 -13.76
N LEU A 492 20.06 -34.68 -12.63
CA LEU A 492 18.67 -34.75 -12.17
C LEU A 492 18.06 -33.35 -11.95
N TRP A 493 18.81 -32.46 -11.29
CA TRP A 493 18.46 -31.04 -11.15
C TRP A 493 18.35 -30.31 -12.49
N GLY A 494 19.16 -30.73 -13.47
CA GLY A 494 19.10 -30.27 -14.84
C GLY A 494 17.77 -30.63 -15.53
N TYR A 495 17.26 -31.85 -15.34
CA TYR A 495 15.95 -32.25 -15.87
C TYR A 495 14.80 -31.46 -15.25
N ILE A 496 14.84 -31.22 -13.94
CA ILE A 496 13.82 -30.43 -13.24
C ILE A 496 13.79 -29.00 -13.78
N ARG A 497 14.95 -28.36 -14.00
CA ARG A 497 15.00 -26.98 -14.52
C ARG A 497 14.75 -26.86 -16.03
N MET A 498 14.84 -27.95 -16.79
CA MET A 498 14.80 -27.93 -18.26
C MET A 498 13.55 -27.28 -18.87
N PRO A 499 12.31 -27.58 -18.43
CA PRO A 499 11.12 -26.95 -19.00
C PRO A 499 11.14 -25.42 -18.92
N TYR A 500 11.67 -24.88 -17.82
CA TYR A 500 11.75 -23.44 -17.56
C TYR A 500 12.80 -22.75 -18.43
N VAL A 501 13.99 -23.37 -18.57
CA VAL A 501 15.04 -22.88 -19.49
C VAL A 501 14.49 -22.79 -20.92
N LEU A 502 13.72 -23.79 -21.36
CA LEU A 502 13.15 -23.82 -22.71
C LEU A 502 12.08 -22.74 -22.90
N SER A 503 11.26 -22.46 -21.88
CA SER A 503 10.28 -21.36 -21.91
C SER A 503 10.96 -20.00 -22.02
N TYR A 504 12.01 -19.74 -21.25
CA TYR A 504 12.77 -18.50 -21.30
C TYR A 504 13.41 -18.23 -22.67
N LEU A 505 14.08 -19.24 -23.22
CA LEU A 505 14.76 -19.11 -24.50
C LEU A 505 13.79 -18.80 -25.63
N LYS A 506 12.55 -19.31 -25.54
CA LYS A 506 11.46 -18.92 -26.42
C LYS A 506 11.08 -17.44 -26.25
N GLU A 507 10.90 -16.97 -25.02
CA GLU A 507 10.51 -15.57 -24.75
C GLU A 507 11.59 -14.56 -25.15
N GLN A 508 12.86 -14.84 -24.85
CA GLN A 508 13.99 -14.01 -25.30
C GLN A 508 14.06 -13.92 -26.81
N HIS A 509 13.91 -15.06 -27.50
CA HIS A 509 13.90 -15.08 -28.95
C HIS A 509 12.75 -14.25 -29.54
N ILE A 510 11.57 -14.24 -28.92
CA ILE A 510 10.46 -13.37 -29.32
C ILE A 510 10.84 -11.89 -29.14
N LYS A 511 11.38 -11.50 -27.97
CA LYS A 511 11.79 -10.12 -27.69
C LYS A 511 12.87 -9.62 -28.65
N GLU A 512 13.90 -10.42 -28.88
CA GLU A 512 14.97 -10.10 -29.84
C GLU A 512 14.43 -9.97 -31.26
N THR A 513 13.53 -10.89 -31.68
CA THR A 513 12.91 -10.83 -33.01
C THR A 513 12.05 -9.58 -33.19
N ASP A 514 11.29 -9.18 -32.16
CA ASP A 514 10.47 -7.97 -32.18
C ASP A 514 11.31 -6.69 -32.22
N LEU A 515 12.42 -6.64 -31.47
CA LEU A 515 13.42 -5.56 -31.53
C LEU A 515 14.04 -5.46 -32.94
N LEU A 516 14.48 -6.57 -33.51
CA LEU A 516 15.06 -6.62 -34.85
C LEU A 516 14.06 -6.20 -35.94
N ARG A 517 12.79 -6.57 -35.80
CA ARG A 517 11.70 -6.12 -36.68
C ARG A 517 11.50 -4.61 -36.62
N LYS A 518 11.55 -4.02 -35.41
CA LYS A 518 11.45 -2.57 -35.22
C LYS A 518 12.64 -1.83 -35.83
N GLU A 519 13.84 -2.42 -35.81
CA GLU A 519 15.06 -1.84 -36.38
C GLU A 519 15.25 -2.08 -37.90
N LYS A 520 14.30 -2.75 -38.59
CA LYS A 520 14.37 -3.12 -40.02
C LYS A 520 15.67 -3.83 -40.44
N ARG A 521 16.33 -4.55 -39.51
CA ARG A 521 17.50 -5.37 -39.84
C ARG A 521 17.04 -6.76 -40.30
N TYR A 522 17.16 -7.03 -41.60
CA TYR A 522 16.96 -8.37 -42.15
C TYR A 522 18.30 -9.12 -42.14
N TYR A 523 18.38 -10.22 -41.41
CA TYR A 523 19.46 -11.18 -41.55
C TYR A 523 18.99 -12.31 -42.46
N GLU A 524 19.82 -12.68 -43.44
CA GLU A 524 19.68 -13.96 -44.14
C GLU A 524 19.95 -15.07 -43.12
N PHE A 525 18.90 -15.84 -42.81
CA PHE A 525 19.01 -16.97 -41.91
C PHE A 525 19.96 -18.01 -42.51
N TYR A 526 21.05 -18.24 -41.79
CA TYR A 526 22.09 -19.20 -42.12
C TYR A 526 21.52 -20.58 -42.47
N ASN A 527 22.05 -21.18 -43.54
CA ASN A 527 21.72 -22.54 -43.96
C ASN A 527 21.90 -23.52 -42.79
N GLU A 528 20.81 -24.21 -42.44
CA GLU A 528 20.72 -25.10 -41.28
C GLU A 528 21.72 -26.26 -41.38
N ALA A 529 22.93 -26.08 -40.85
CA ALA A 529 23.84 -27.19 -40.64
C ALA A 529 23.15 -28.24 -39.73
N HIS A 530 23.03 -29.48 -40.22
CA HIS A 530 22.45 -30.61 -39.48
C HIS A 530 23.27 -30.95 -38.23
N THR A 531 22.99 -30.25 -37.13
CA THR A 531 23.59 -30.51 -35.82
C THR A 531 22.59 -31.18 -34.90
N LEU A 532 23.09 -31.99 -33.96
CA LEU A 532 22.27 -32.65 -32.95
C LEU A 532 21.36 -31.64 -32.21
N SER A 533 21.89 -30.46 -31.88
CA SER A 533 21.14 -29.39 -31.23
C SER A 533 19.99 -28.86 -32.10
N VAL A 534 20.20 -28.63 -33.40
CA VAL A 534 19.13 -28.16 -34.29
C VAL A 534 18.02 -29.21 -34.41
N GLU A 535 18.37 -30.48 -34.57
CA GLU A 535 17.37 -31.55 -34.71
C GLU A 535 16.57 -31.77 -33.43
N LEU A 536 17.21 -31.71 -32.27
CA LEU A 536 16.52 -31.79 -30.97
C LEU A 536 15.58 -30.60 -30.76
N GLY A 537 15.99 -29.38 -31.07
CA GLY A 537 15.12 -28.21 -30.93
C GLY A 537 13.97 -28.20 -31.92
N LYS A 538 14.18 -28.60 -33.17
CA LYS A 538 13.10 -28.81 -34.15
C LYS A 538 12.11 -29.86 -33.66
N ALA A 539 12.59 -30.97 -33.09
CA ALA A 539 11.74 -32.00 -32.52
C ALA A 539 10.91 -31.46 -31.33
N LEU A 540 11.52 -30.68 -30.44
CA LEU A 540 10.81 -30.01 -29.35
C LEU A 540 9.73 -29.04 -29.86
N MET A 541 10.04 -28.23 -30.87
CA MET A 541 9.06 -27.30 -31.47
C MET A 541 7.89 -28.05 -32.12
N ARG A 542 8.16 -29.17 -32.81
CA ARG A 542 7.10 -30.04 -33.35
C ARG A 542 6.25 -30.63 -32.22
N ALA A 543 6.88 -31.16 -31.18
CA ALA A 543 6.21 -31.72 -30.02
C ALA A 543 5.31 -30.70 -29.33
N HIS A 544 5.77 -29.46 -29.18
CA HIS A 544 4.98 -28.36 -28.62
C HIS A 544 3.75 -28.04 -29.48
N LYS A 545 3.83 -28.09 -30.82
CA LYS A 545 2.67 -27.84 -31.70
C LYS A 545 1.57 -28.91 -31.56
N ILE A 546 1.93 -30.13 -31.17
CA ILE A 546 1.00 -31.26 -31.00
C ILE A 546 0.95 -31.74 -29.55
N TRP A 547 1.18 -30.84 -28.58
CA TRP A 547 1.28 -31.21 -27.16
C TRP A 547 0.03 -31.93 -26.66
N TYR A 548 -1.16 -31.48 -27.07
CA TYR A 548 -2.48 -32.05 -26.74
C TYR A 548 -2.73 -33.45 -27.34
N LYS A 549 -1.88 -33.91 -28.27
CA LYS A 549 -1.89 -35.27 -28.83
C LYS A 549 -0.76 -36.15 -28.27
N GLY A 550 -0.21 -35.79 -27.12
CA GLY A 550 0.93 -36.50 -26.52
C GLY A 550 2.28 -36.20 -27.19
N GLY A 551 2.41 -35.04 -27.86
CA GLY A 551 3.63 -34.65 -28.57
C GLY A 551 4.91 -34.75 -27.75
N TYR A 552 4.86 -34.43 -26.45
CA TYR A 552 6.02 -34.54 -25.55
C TYR A 552 6.36 -35.98 -25.17
N LEU A 553 5.38 -36.87 -25.05
CA LEU A 553 5.62 -38.30 -24.83
C LEU A 553 6.34 -38.89 -26.04
N ARG A 554 5.88 -38.57 -27.25
CA ARG A 554 6.55 -38.95 -28.50
C ARG A 554 7.97 -38.39 -28.57
N LEU A 555 8.17 -37.12 -28.19
CA LEU A 555 9.50 -36.51 -28.17
C LEU A 555 10.48 -37.31 -27.32
N ILE A 556 10.08 -37.65 -26.10
CA ILE A 556 10.94 -38.33 -25.11
C ILE A 556 11.22 -39.78 -25.51
N PHE A 557 10.18 -40.52 -25.89
CA PHE A 557 10.28 -41.97 -26.09
C PHE A 557 10.60 -42.39 -27.53
N VAL A 558 10.41 -41.51 -28.52
CA VAL A 558 10.54 -41.84 -29.94
C VAL A 558 11.54 -40.92 -30.63
N ASP A 559 11.30 -39.61 -30.65
CA ASP A 559 12.08 -38.69 -31.48
C ASP A 559 13.51 -38.52 -30.95
N ILE A 560 13.70 -38.32 -29.63
CA ILE A 560 15.05 -38.18 -29.03
C ILE A 560 15.91 -39.44 -29.24
N PRO A 561 15.42 -40.68 -28.99
CA PRO A 561 16.17 -41.90 -29.28
C PRO A 561 16.58 -42.04 -30.75
N ILE A 562 15.69 -41.72 -31.70
CA ILE A 562 15.96 -41.77 -33.14
C ILE A 562 17.05 -40.76 -33.52
N ILE A 563 16.88 -39.50 -33.12
CA ILE A 563 17.84 -38.42 -33.40
C ILE A 563 19.22 -38.75 -32.84
N LYS A 564 19.30 -39.31 -31.62
CA LYS A 564 20.57 -39.78 -31.03
C LYS A 564 21.21 -40.90 -31.86
N LYS A 565 20.41 -41.88 -32.32
CA LYS A 565 20.90 -43.03 -33.09
C LYS A 565 21.40 -42.61 -34.48
N GLU A 566 20.71 -41.71 -35.16
CA GLU A 566 21.10 -41.19 -36.47
C GLU A 566 22.40 -40.36 -36.39
N PHE A 567 22.51 -39.50 -35.38
CA PHE A 567 23.72 -38.69 -35.16
C PHE A 567 24.94 -39.54 -34.79
N LEU A 568 24.75 -40.66 -34.07
CA LEU A 568 25.82 -41.63 -33.76
C LEU A 568 26.25 -42.46 -34.97
N LYS A 569 25.36 -42.72 -35.93
CA LYS A 569 25.68 -43.44 -37.17
C LYS A 569 26.47 -42.59 -38.17
N GLY A 570 26.19 -41.28 -38.23
CA GLY A 570 26.90 -40.33 -39.12
C GLY A 570 28.30 -39.90 -38.66
N LYS A 571 28.77 -40.39 -37.51
CA LYS A 571 30.11 -40.12 -36.94
C LYS A 571 31.12 -41.28 -37.14
N LYS A 572 30.74 -42.35 -37.83
CA LYS A 572 31.61 -43.49 -38.17
C LYS A 572 32.28 -43.32 -39.51
#